data_AF-A0A0S8DH99-F1
#
_entry.id   AF-A0A0S8DH99-F1
#
_cell.length_a   1.000
_cell.length_b   1.000
_cell.length_c   1.000
_cell.angle_alpha   90.00
_cell.angle_beta   90.00
_cell.angle_gamma   90.00
#
_symmetry.space_group_name_H-M   'P 1'
#
loop_
_entity.id
_entity.type
_entity.pdbx_description
1 polymer ?
#
loop_
_entity_poly.entity_id
_entity_poly.type
_entity_poly.pdbx_seq_one_letter_code
_entity_poly.pdbx_strand_id
1 'polypeptide(L)'
;EGGSWTNDRSWVRGYEHVLGPMQTASAMFAEKVLGQNVSTSEKRYREALFHLMNAQTSCFRYWGQGTWTDYGRELCRRTTDIIRDNF
;
A
#
# COMPACT_ATOMS: atom_id res chain seq x y z
N GLU A 1 20.27 -7.68 4.72
CA GLU A 1 19.98 -7.50 3.27
C GLU A 1 20.73 -8.58 2.49
N GLY A 2 20.26 -8.98 1.31
CA GLY A 2 20.82 -10.13 0.54
C GLY A 2 19.83 -11.26 0.20
N GLY A 3 18.55 -11.12 0.56
CA GLY A 3 17.48 -12.05 0.16
C GLY A 3 16.62 -11.57 -1.00
N SER A 4 17.06 -10.51 -1.70
CA SER A 4 16.34 -9.90 -2.82
C SER A 4 17.10 -10.16 -4.12
N TRP A 5 16.35 -10.31 -5.22
CA TRP A 5 16.91 -10.49 -6.58
C TRP A 5 17.96 -9.44 -6.94
N THR A 6 17.81 -8.20 -6.45
CA THR A 6 18.79 -7.12 -6.68
C THR A 6 19.82 -7.11 -5.54
N ASN A 7 20.59 -8.17 -5.37
CA ASN A 7 21.46 -8.48 -4.22
C ASN A 7 22.23 -7.31 -3.55
N ASP A 8 22.45 -6.22 -4.27
CA ASP A 8 23.18 -5.00 -3.90
C ASP A 8 22.29 -3.81 -3.46
N ARG A 9 20.98 -3.87 -3.68
CA ARG A 9 20.03 -2.77 -3.39
C ARG A 9 19.14 -3.06 -2.18
N SER A 10 19.10 -2.09 -1.27
CA SER A 10 18.09 -2.07 -0.20
C SER A 10 16.71 -1.71 -0.74
N TRP A 11 15.71 -2.48 -0.34
CA TRP A 11 14.29 -2.20 -0.61
C TRP A 11 13.57 -1.59 0.59
N VAL A 12 14.28 -1.40 1.70
CA VAL A 12 13.72 -0.97 2.98
C VAL A 12 14.36 0.33 3.44
N ARG A 13 15.69 0.35 3.53
CA ARG A 13 16.46 1.48 4.05
C ARG A 13 16.26 2.71 3.16
N GLY A 14 15.85 3.82 3.77
CA GLY A 14 15.61 5.08 3.07
C GLY A 14 14.24 5.17 2.39
N TYR A 15 13.39 4.13 2.49
CA TYR A 15 12.03 4.13 1.95
C TYR A 15 10.95 4.20 3.06
N GLU A 16 11.33 4.56 4.28
CA GLU A 16 10.42 4.61 5.43
C GLU A 16 9.22 5.54 5.18
N HIS A 17 9.43 6.64 4.45
CA HIS A 17 8.38 7.59 4.08
C HIS A 17 7.31 7.01 3.16
N VAL A 18 7.59 5.92 2.43
CA VAL A 18 6.59 5.23 1.59
C VAL A 18 6.15 3.89 2.19
N LEU A 19 7.06 3.17 2.84
CA LEU A 19 6.76 1.90 3.51
C LEU A 19 5.86 2.08 4.73
N GLY A 20 6.05 3.15 5.51
CA GLY A 20 5.18 3.46 6.64
C GLY A 20 3.72 3.67 6.22
N PRO A 21 3.43 4.53 5.24
CA PRO A 21 2.09 4.66 4.66
C PRO A 21 1.55 3.37 4.05
N MET A 22 2.38 2.58 3.33
CA MET A 22 1.96 1.28 2.78
C MET A 22 1.51 0.31 3.87
N GLN A 23 2.27 0.23 4.97
CA GLN A 23 1.94 -0.62 6.11
C GLN A 23 0.69 -0.11 6.84
N THR A 24 0.55 1.20 7.00
CA THR A 24 -0.64 1.83 7.61
C THR A 24 -1.90 1.52 6.82
N ALA A 25 -1.87 1.67 5.49
CA ALA A 25 -3.01 1.34 4.63
C ALA A 25 -3.37 -0.16 4.69
N SER A 26 -2.38 -1.03 4.72
CA SER A 26 -2.57 -2.49 4.86
C SER A 26 -3.21 -2.86 6.21
N ALA A 27 -2.71 -2.28 7.31
CA ALA A 27 -3.26 -2.50 8.65
C ALA A 27 -4.71 -2.01 8.75
N MET A 28 -5.01 -0.83 8.21
CA MET A 28 -6.38 -0.30 8.22
C MET A 28 -7.33 -1.16 7.38
N PHE A 29 -6.87 -1.71 6.25
CA PHE A 29 -7.69 -2.64 5.46
C PHE A 29 -7.99 -3.92 6.25
N ALA A 30 -6.99 -4.50 6.92
CA ALA A 30 -7.19 -5.68 7.76
C ALA A 30 -8.18 -5.42 8.90
N GLU A 31 -8.06 -4.29 9.59
CA GLU A 31 -8.92 -3.92 10.70
C GLU A 31 -10.36 -3.61 10.25
N LYS A 32 -10.53 -2.71 9.27
CA LYS A 32 -11.84 -2.14 8.94
C LYS A 32 -12.57 -2.88 7.82
N VAL A 33 -11.86 -3.42 6.84
CA VAL A 33 -12.48 -4.11 5.70
C VAL A 33 -12.66 -5.60 6.04
N LEU A 34 -11.58 -6.28 6.43
CA LEU A 34 -11.65 -7.71 6.74
C LEU A 34 -12.37 -7.96 8.09
N GLY A 35 -12.16 -7.10 9.09
CA GLY A 35 -12.82 -7.22 10.39
C GLY A 35 -14.36 -7.10 10.35
N GLN A 36 -14.91 -6.48 9.31
CA GLN A 36 -16.36 -6.37 9.11
C GLN A 36 -16.99 -7.55 8.37
N ASN A 37 -16.19 -8.53 7.91
CA ASN A 37 -16.67 -9.69 7.12
C ASN A 37 -17.53 -9.30 5.90
N VAL A 38 -17.18 -8.19 5.24
CA VAL A 38 -17.88 -7.68 4.05
C VAL A 38 -17.74 -8.67 2.89
N SER A 39 -18.80 -8.87 2.10
CA SER A 39 -18.74 -9.79 0.96
C SER A 39 -17.75 -9.29 -0.10
N THR A 40 -16.94 -10.19 -0.63
CA THR A 40 -15.95 -9.88 -1.68
C THR A 40 -16.59 -9.50 -3.03
N SER A 41 -17.90 -9.70 -3.16
CA SER A 41 -18.69 -9.23 -4.30
C SER A 41 -19.12 -7.77 -4.19
N GLU A 42 -19.09 -7.17 -3.00
CA GLU A 42 -19.50 -5.78 -2.80
C GLU A 42 -18.56 -4.81 -3.50
N LYS A 43 -19.13 -3.75 -4.07
CA LYS A 43 -18.39 -2.70 -4.77
C LYS A 43 -17.34 -2.05 -3.86
N ARG A 44 -17.72 -1.66 -2.64
CA ARG A 44 -16.82 -1.02 -1.66
C ARG A 44 -15.60 -1.90 -1.31
N TYR A 45 -15.80 -3.23 -1.21
CA TYR A 45 -14.71 -4.17 -0.95
C TYR A 45 -13.73 -4.20 -2.12
N ARG A 46 -14.25 -4.35 -3.35
CA ARG A 46 -13.42 -4.41 -4.56
C ARG A 46 -12.68 -3.10 -4.81
N GLU A 47 -13.32 -1.97 -4.55
CA GLU A 47 -12.69 -0.65 -4.66
C GLU A 47 -11.55 -0.47 -3.65
N ALA A 48 -11.77 -0.80 -2.37
CA ALA A 48 -10.72 -0.75 -1.36
C ALA A 48 -9.56 -1.70 -1.68
N LEU A 49 -9.87 -2.94 -2.10
CA LEU A 49 -8.86 -3.93 -2.45
C LEU A 49 -8.04 -3.50 -3.67
N PHE A 50 -8.69 -2.98 -4.70
CA PHE A 50 -7.99 -2.48 -5.89
C PHE A 50 -6.98 -1.40 -5.54
N HIS A 51 -7.37 -0.40 -4.74
CA HIS A 51 -6.47 0.68 -4.35
C HIS A 51 -5.34 0.19 -3.44
N LEU A 52 -5.64 -0.72 -2.50
CA LEU A 52 -4.62 -1.35 -1.67
C LEU A 52 -3.58 -2.07 -2.54
N MET A 53 -4.00 -2.95 -3.44
CA MET A 53 -3.08 -3.72 -4.29
C MET A 53 -2.20 -2.82 -5.15
N ASN A 54 -2.75 -1.73 -5.70
CA ASN A 54 -1.98 -0.74 -6.44
C ASN A 54 -0.95 -0.02 -5.53
N ALA A 55 -1.30 0.29 -4.29
CA ALA A 55 -0.40 0.93 -3.34
C ALA A 55 0.75 0.02 -2.87
N GLN A 56 0.61 -1.30 -2.93
CA GLN A 56 1.61 -2.26 -2.41
C GLN A 56 2.72 -2.63 -3.41
N THR A 57 2.68 -2.15 -4.65
CA THR A 57 3.70 -2.53 -5.65
C THR A 57 5.11 -2.09 -5.24
N SER A 58 6.09 -2.97 -5.47
CA SER A 58 7.50 -2.65 -5.27
C SER A 58 8.05 -1.65 -6.29
N CYS A 59 7.35 -1.43 -7.41
CA CYS A 59 7.76 -0.51 -8.48
C CYS A 59 8.07 0.91 -7.97
N PHE A 60 7.38 1.39 -6.94
CA PHE A 60 7.63 2.71 -6.35
C PHE A 60 9.03 2.86 -5.73
N ARG A 61 9.67 1.75 -5.38
CA ARG A 61 11.02 1.70 -4.78
C ARG A 61 12.07 1.17 -5.76
N TYR A 62 11.65 0.53 -6.86
CA TYR A 62 12.55 0.02 -7.88
C TYR A 62 13.28 1.14 -8.64
N TRP A 63 12.60 2.25 -8.91
CA TRP A 63 13.15 3.37 -9.66
C TRP A 63 13.93 4.38 -8.82
N GLY A 64 14.10 4.13 -7.52
CA GLY A 64 14.75 5.06 -6.61
C GLY A 64 13.78 5.99 -5.90
N GLN A 65 14.34 7.04 -5.28
CA GLN A 65 13.63 8.08 -4.55
C GLN A 65 12.95 9.10 -5.48
N GLY A 66 12.05 9.91 -4.93
CA GLY A 66 11.40 11.03 -5.63
C GLY A 66 10.02 10.66 -6.17
N THR A 67 9.72 11.06 -7.41
CA THR A 67 8.38 11.01 -8.00
C THR A 67 7.67 9.67 -7.83
N TRP A 68 8.38 8.55 -8.01
CA TRP A 68 7.81 7.22 -7.84
C TRP A 68 7.41 6.92 -6.38
N THR A 69 8.23 7.30 -5.41
CA THR A 69 7.87 7.18 -3.99
C THR A 69 6.74 8.12 -3.61
N ASP A 70 6.64 9.29 -4.24
CA ASP A 70 5.54 10.24 -4.03
C ASP A 70 4.22 9.68 -4.53
N TYR A 71 4.20 9.04 -5.71
CA TYR A 71 3.03 8.31 -6.20
C TYR A 71 2.64 7.16 -5.28
N GLY A 72 3.61 6.40 -4.75
CA GLY A 72 3.34 5.37 -3.75
C GLY A 72 2.65 5.92 -2.51
N ARG A 73 3.14 7.05 -1.97
CA ARG A 73 2.52 7.72 -0.81
C ARG A 73 1.10 8.22 -1.12
N GLU A 74 0.91 8.83 -2.29
CA GLU A 74 -0.41 9.33 -2.70
C GLU A 74 -1.43 8.20 -2.83
N LEU A 75 -1.04 7.05 -3.40
CA LEU A 75 -1.93 5.88 -3.46
C LEU A 75 -2.22 5.31 -2.07
N CYS A 76 -1.25 5.30 -1.15
CA CYS A 76 -1.51 4.90 0.24
C CYS A 76 -2.52 5.84 0.93
N ARG A 77 -2.41 7.15 0.70
CA ARG A 77 -3.34 8.17 1.20
C ARG A 77 -4.76 7.93 0.66
N ARG A 78 -4.90 7.76 -0.65
CA ARG A 78 -6.20 7.47 -1.30
C ARG A 78 -6.82 6.18 -0.79
N THR A 79 -6.05 5.11 -0.63
CA THR A 79 -6.53 3.85 -0.06
C THR A 79 -7.07 4.06 1.35
N THR A 80 -6.35 4.81 2.19
CA THR A 80 -6.77 5.12 3.56
C THR A 80 -8.07 5.93 3.58
N ASP A 81 -8.20 6.92 2.70
CA ASP A 81 -9.43 7.71 2.57
C ASP A 81 -10.61 6.84 2.12
N ILE A 82 -10.42 6.00 1.09
CA ILE A 82 -11.47 5.07 0.61
C ILE A 82 -11.94 4.14 1.73
N ILE A 83 -11.01 3.59 2.53
CA ILE A 83 -11.40 2.72 3.64
C ILE A 83 -12.17 3.52 4.69
N ARG A 84 -11.67 4.70 5.11
CA ARG A 84 -12.32 5.55 6.12
C ARG A 84 -13.73 5.99 5.70
N ASP A 85 -13.94 6.26 4.42
CA ASP A 85 -15.19 6.83 3.93
C ASP A 85 -16.26 5.75 3.64
N ASN A 86 -15.87 4.46 3.52
CA ASN A 86 -16.78 3.36 3.13
C ASN A 86 -16.91 2.21 4.15
N PHE A 87 -16.09 2.19 5.21
CA PHE A 87 -16.04 1.14 6.24
C PHE A 87 -15.90 1.73 7.65
#